data_AF-A0A6C0FBQ1-F1
#
_entry.id   AF-A0A6C0FBQ1-F1
#
_cell.length_a   1.000
_cell.length_b   1.000
_cell.length_c   1.000
_cell.angle_alpha   90.00
_cell.angle_beta   90.00
_cell.angle_gamma   90.00
#
_symmetry.space_group_name_H-M   'P 1'
#
loop_
_entity.id
_entity.type
_entity.pdbx_description
1 polymer ?
#
loop_
_entity_poly.entity_id
_entity_poly.type
_entity_poly.pdbx_seq_one_letter_code
_entity_poly.pdbx_strand_id
1 'polypeptide(L)'
;MNSDTIYKEGNHDDFITYLFSNSPKEKGEVKLELPLNEPGKNLYLHEFEQLLMIFVDGLKYFYGENGKVDINSLKEEDIKKVNEYFISMNYEVILEVFPTLHDYRFKHPNYFKDQKYINEETMLDDFYYEIYGHNNCAFRISFTNLSLN
;
A
#
# COMPACT_ATOMS: atom_id res chain seq x y z
N MET A 1 7.99 27.00 -7.70
CA MET A 1 6.68 26.35 -7.98
C MET A 1 6.69 25.98 -9.45
N ASN A 2 6.45 24.72 -9.77
CA ASN A 2 6.42 24.23 -11.15
C ASN A 2 5.05 24.61 -11.73
N SER A 3 5.00 25.39 -12.81
CA SER A 3 3.74 25.95 -13.36
C SER A 3 2.75 24.90 -13.86
N ASP A 4 3.24 23.68 -14.07
CA ASP A 4 2.49 22.62 -14.74
C ASP A 4 1.86 21.62 -13.74
N THR A 5 2.05 21.83 -12.44
CA THR A 5 1.45 20.97 -11.41
C THR A 5 -0.03 21.32 -11.22
N ILE A 6 -0.89 20.35 -11.52
CA ILE A 6 -2.34 20.47 -11.31
C ILE A 6 -2.66 19.94 -9.91
N TYR A 7 -3.09 20.84 -9.03
CA TYR A 7 -3.59 20.47 -7.70
C TYR A 7 -5.03 19.96 -7.81
N LYS A 8 -5.30 18.82 -7.17
CA LYS A 8 -6.64 18.24 -7.07
C LYS A 8 -6.98 18.08 -5.59
N GLU A 9 -7.97 18.83 -5.13
CA GLU A 9 -8.55 18.66 -3.81
C GLU A 9 -9.69 17.65 -3.89
N GLY A 10 -9.84 16.83 -2.85
CA GLY A 10 -10.86 15.79 -2.76
C GLY A 10 -10.73 15.00 -1.48
N ASN A 11 -11.75 14.22 -1.16
CA ASN A 11 -11.65 13.22 -0.09
C ASN A 11 -10.95 11.94 -0.59
N HIS A 12 -10.79 10.96 0.29
CA HIS A 12 -10.18 9.67 -0.05
C HIS A 12 -10.87 8.97 -1.23
N ASP A 13 -12.21 8.91 -1.25
CA ASP A 13 -12.96 8.23 -2.31
C ASP A 13 -12.81 8.94 -3.67
N ASP A 14 -12.74 10.28 -3.65
CA ASP A 14 -12.45 11.08 -4.84
C ASP A 14 -11.07 10.74 -5.39
N PHE A 15 -10.07 10.56 -4.51
CA PHE A 15 -8.72 10.16 -4.90
C PHE A 15 -8.66 8.75 -5.49
N ILE A 16 -9.31 7.76 -4.84
CA ILE A 16 -9.39 6.38 -5.35
C ILE A 16 -10.04 6.36 -6.73
N THR A 17 -11.14 7.10 -6.90
CA THR A 17 -11.82 7.23 -8.19
C THR A 17 -10.91 7.86 -9.23
N TYR A 18 -10.23 8.97 -8.90
CA TYR A 18 -9.28 9.61 -9.82
C TYR A 18 -8.16 8.68 -10.26
N LEU A 19 -7.55 7.97 -9.30
CA LEU A 19 -6.39 7.11 -9.52
C LEU A 19 -6.75 5.91 -10.40
N PHE A 20 -7.82 5.18 -10.07
CA PHE A 20 -8.13 3.88 -10.70
C PHE A 20 -9.14 3.94 -11.86
N SER A 21 -9.80 5.09 -12.10
CA SER A 21 -10.73 5.23 -13.24
C SER A 21 -10.05 5.42 -14.60
N ASN A 22 -8.76 5.71 -14.62
CA ASN A 22 -7.97 5.89 -15.84
C ASN A 22 -6.84 4.86 -15.89
N SER A 23 -6.16 4.75 -17.02
CA SER A 23 -4.91 3.97 -17.08
C SER A 23 -3.88 4.53 -16.08
N PRO A 24 -2.99 3.69 -15.53
CA PRO A 24 -1.87 4.15 -14.71
C PRO A 24 -1.09 5.24 -15.43
N LYS A 25 -0.71 6.27 -14.69
CA LYS A 25 0.13 7.36 -15.17
C LYS A 25 1.60 6.95 -15.19
N GLU A 26 2.45 7.77 -15.82
CA GLU A 26 3.88 7.52 -15.83
C GLU A 26 4.48 7.57 -14.41
N LYS A 27 5.63 6.92 -14.22
CA LYS A 27 6.30 6.84 -12.92
C LYS A 27 6.51 8.24 -12.33
N GLY A 28 5.96 8.44 -11.13
CA GLY A 28 6.11 9.70 -10.37
C GLY A 28 5.32 10.89 -10.90
N GLU A 29 4.41 10.69 -11.85
CA GLU A 29 3.54 11.76 -12.38
C GLU A 29 2.46 12.17 -11.35
N VAL A 30 2.08 11.27 -10.44
CA VAL A 30 1.16 11.55 -9.33
C VAL A 30 1.97 11.83 -8.07
N LYS A 31 1.78 13.00 -7.47
CA LYS A 31 2.34 13.31 -6.15
C LYS A 31 1.26 13.16 -5.10
N LEU A 32 1.47 12.22 -4.18
CA LEU A 32 0.65 12.06 -3.00
C LEU A 32 1.06 13.08 -1.94
N GLU A 33 0.09 13.84 -1.42
CA GLU A 33 0.24 14.60 -0.20
C GLU A 33 -0.44 13.85 0.93
N LEU A 34 0.34 13.41 1.93
CA LEU A 34 -0.14 12.61 3.06
C LEU A 34 0.03 13.44 4.36
N PRO A 35 -0.90 14.35 4.65
CA PRO A 35 -0.78 15.24 5.80
C PRO A 35 -0.90 14.46 7.12
N LEU A 36 0.15 14.51 7.94
CA LEU A 36 0.15 13.91 9.25
C LEU A 36 -0.57 14.82 10.27
N ASN A 37 -1.77 14.43 10.67
CA ASN A 37 -2.60 15.20 11.62
C ASN A 37 -2.48 14.71 13.08
N GLU A 38 -1.68 13.68 13.33
CA GLU A 38 -1.53 13.05 14.65
C GLU A 38 -0.16 13.40 15.26
N PRO A 39 -0.11 14.22 16.33
CA PRO A 39 1.15 14.57 16.99
C PRO A 39 1.88 13.34 17.53
N GLY A 40 3.17 13.22 17.23
CA GLY A 40 4.04 12.15 17.75
C GLY A 40 3.93 10.81 17.04
N LYS A 41 3.06 10.67 16.02
CA LYS A 41 3.01 9.47 15.17
C LYS A 41 4.21 9.44 14.23
N ASN A 42 4.81 8.27 14.05
CA ASN A 42 5.90 8.08 13.09
C ASN A 42 5.38 8.34 11.66
N LEU A 43 6.12 9.16 10.90
CA LEU A 43 5.74 9.57 9.55
C LEU A 43 5.57 8.38 8.60
N TYR A 44 6.49 7.43 8.66
CA TYR A 44 6.50 6.24 7.80
C TYR A 44 5.39 5.25 8.17
N LEU A 45 4.99 5.17 9.44
CA LEU A 45 3.78 4.43 9.83
C LEU A 45 2.54 5.05 9.18
N HIS A 46 2.41 6.38 9.26
CA HIS A 46 1.28 7.07 8.64
C HIS A 46 1.27 6.86 7.12
N GLU A 47 2.41 7.04 6.46
CA GLU A 47 2.58 6.76 5.04
C GLU A 47 2.20 5.31 4.68
N PHE A 48 2.68 4.33 5.45
CA PHE A 48 2.32 2.92 5.28
C PHE A 48 0.81 2.69 5.39
N GLU A 49 0.14 3.27 6.40
CA GLU A 49 -1.31 3.14 6.58
C GLU A 49 -2.09 3.72 5.40
N GLN A 50 -1.68 4.90 4.89
CA GLN A 50 -2.32 5.52 3.73
C GLN A 50 -2.13 4.67 2.46
N LEU A 51 -0.92 4.17 2.23
CA LEU A 51 -0.61 3.27 1.11
C LEU A 51 -1.40 1.96 1.20
N LEU A 52 -1.51 1.38 2.40
CA LEU A 52 -2.32 0.18 2.63
C LEU A 52 -3.80 0.42 2.35
N MET A 53 -4.36 1.57 2.76
CA MET A 53 -5.74 1.94 2.44
C MET A 53 -5.96 2.05 0.93
N ILE A 54 -5.08 2.78 0.22
CA ILE A 54 -5.15 2.92 -1.24
C ILE A 54 -5.05 1.56 -1.93
N PHE A 55 -4.16 0.67 -1.46
CA PHE A 55 -3.97 -0.65 -2.01
C PHE A 55 -5.24 -1.51 -1.87
N VAL A 56 -5.80 -1.56 -0.65
CA VAL A 56 -7.01 -2.33 -0.36
C VAL A 56 -8.20 -1.80 -1.17
N ASP A 57 -8.34 -0.48 -1.31
CA ASP A 57 -9.42 0.11 -2.08
C ASP A 57 -9.23 -0.04 -3.59
N GLY A 58 -7.99 -0.07 -4.08
CA GLY A 58 -7.68 -0.46 -5.46
C GLY A 58 -8.08 -1.91 -5.76
N LEU A 59 -7.80 -2.84 -4.85
CA LEU A 59 -8.26 -4.22 -4.96
C LEU A 59 -9.78 -4.32 -4.97
N LYS A 60 -10.48 -3.58 -4.09
CA LYS A 60 -11.96 -3.53 -4.09
C LYS A 60 -12.51 -2.88 -5.36
N TYR A 61 -11.85 -1.85 -5.89
CA TYR A 61 -12.30 -1.15 -7.09
C TYR A 61 -12.31 -2.08 -8.31
N PHE A 62 -11.27 -2.90 -8.48
CA PHE A 62 -11.17 -3.81 -9.64
C PHE A 62 -11.80 -5.18 -9.42
N TYR A 63 -11.76 -5.71 -8.20
CA TYR A 63 -12.07 -7.11 -7.90
C TYR A 63 -13.03 -7.28 -6.72
N GLY A 64 -13.56 -6.18 -6.18
CA GLY A 64 -14.45 -6.21 -5.03
C GLY A 64 -15.87 -6.61 -5.41
N GLU A 65 -16.47 -7.45 -4.58
CA GLU A 65 -17.89 -7.74 -4.58
C GLU A 65 -18.49 -7.31 -3.24
N ASN A 66 -19.56 -6.52 -3.27
CA ASN A 66 -20.23 -5.99 -2.06
C ASN A 66 -19.27 -5.29 -1.07
N GLY A 67 -18.29 -4.53 -1.59
CA GLY A 67 -17.32 -3.77 -0.79
C GLY A 67 -16.22 -4.62 -0.13
N LYS A 68 -16.10 -5.89 -0.50
CA LYS A 68 -15.08 -6.82 -0.01
C LYS A 68 -14.35 -7.45 -1.17
N VAL A 69 -13.10 -7.82 -0.94
CA VAL A 69 -12.29 -8.60 -1.90
C VAL A 69 -11.88 -9.90 -1.22
N ASP A 70 -12.01 -11.02 -1.93
CA ASP A 70 -11.48 -12.31 -1.47
C ASP A 70 -10.02 -12.41 -1.88
N ILE A 71 -9.10 -12.35 -0.91
CA ILE A 71 -7.67 -12.45 -1.19
C ILE A 71 -7.28 -13.79 -1.84
N ASN A 72 -8.06 -14.85 -1.62
CA ASN A 72 -7.79 -16.17 -2.19
C ASN A 72 -8.15 -16.26 -3.67
N SER A 73 -8.99 -15.34 -4.18
CA SER A 73 -9.31 -15.27 -5.61
C SER A 73 -8.35 -14.39 -6.40
N LEU A 74 -7.51 -13.59 -5.72
CA LEU A 74 -6.56 -12.71 -6.37
C LEU A 74 -5.40 -13.50 -6.97
N LYS A 75 -5.03 -13.14 -8.19
CA LYS A 75 -3.88 -13.67 -8.90
C LYS A 75 -2.73 -12.67 -8.88
N GLU A 76 -1.53 -13.14 -9.18
CA GLU A 76 -0.35 -12.30 -9.32
C GLU A 76 -0.56 -11.15 -10.33
N GLU A 77 -1.28 -11.41 -11.43
CA GLU A 77 -1.64 -10.40 -12.44
C GLU A 77 -2.51 -9.27 -11.89
N ASP A 78 -3.38 -9.58 -10.92
CA ASP A 78 -4.27 -8.59 -10.30
C ASP A 78 -3.47 -7.62 -9.42
N ILE A 79 -2.48 -8.16 -8.71
CA ILE A 79 -1.57 -7.39 -7.86
C ILE A 79 -0.63 -6.54 -8.71
N LYS A 80 -0.10 -7.11 -9.79
CA LYS A 80 0.72 -6.37 -10.77
C LYS A 80 -0.03 -5.17 -11.33
N LYS A 81 -1.30 -5.36 -11.70
CA LYS A 81 -2.16 -4.27 -12.18
C LYS A 81 -2.31 -3.16 -11.15
N VAL A 82 -2.57 -3.47 -9.88
CA VAL A 82 -2.65 -2.43 -8.84
C VAL A 82 -1.29 -1.76 -8.62
N ASN A 83 -0.19 -2.51 -8.68
CA ASN A 83 1.16 -1.98 -8.51
C ASN A 83 1.53 -0.94 -9.58
N GLU A 84 1.03 -1.06 -10.81
CA GLU A 84 1.25 -0.03 -11.86
C GLU A 84 0.77 1.36 -11.42
N TYR A 85 -0.34 1.44 -10.67
CA TYR A 85 -0.82 2.71 -10.11
C TYR A 85 0.09 3.21 -8.98
N PHE A 86 0.66 2.33 -8.17
CA PHE A 86 1.63 2.71 -7.14
C PHE A 86 2.91 3.27 -7.75
N ILE A 87 3.38 2.69 -8.87
CA ILE A 87 4.54 3.20 -9.60
C ILE A 87 4.29 4.64 -10.07
N SER A 88 3.06 4.95 -10.50
CA SER A 88 2.68 6.32 -10.87
C SER A 88 2.82 7.34 -9.73
N MET A 89 2.80 6.85 -8.49
CA MET A 89 2.96 7.63 -7.26
C MET A 89 4.37 7.55 -6.66
N ASN A 90 5.35 6.98 -7.38
CA ASN A 90 6.69 6.65 -6.90
C ASN A 90 6.73 5.66 -5.72
N TYR A 91 5.79 4.72 -5.67
CA TYR A 91 5.82 3.60 -4.73
C TYR A 91 5.82 2.27 -5.48
N GLU A 92 6.27 1.23 -4.81
CA GLU A 92 6.08 -0.15 -5.25
C GLU A 92 5.43 -0.96 -4.13
N VAL A 93 4.42 -1.73 -4.49
CA VAL A 93 3.79 -2.74 -3.65
C VAL A 93 4.62 -4.01 -3.71
N ILE A 94 5.09 -4.46 -2.56
CA ILE A 94 5.79 -5.73 -2.40
C ILE A 94 4.80 -6.71 -1.78
N LEU A 95 4.38 -7.71 -2.56
CA LEU A 95 3.56 -8.82 -2.09
C LEU A 95 4.40 -10.09 -1.98
N GLU A 96 4.65 -10.54 -0.75
CA GLU A 96 5.19 -11.87 -0.50
C GLU A 96 4.03 -12.85 -0.26
N VAL A 97 4.05 -13.98 -0.97
CA VAL A 97 3.10 -15.08 -0.77
C VAL A 97 3.84 -16.26 -0.20
N PHE A 98 3.37 -16.74 0.95
CA PHE A 98 3.90 -17.93 1.64
C PHE A 98 2.84 -19.03 1.54
N PRO A 99 2.93 -19.96 0.57
CA PRO A 99 1.88 -20.95 0.31
C PRO A 99 1.65 -21.90 1.49
N THR A 100 2.68 -22.12 2.30
CA THR A 100 2.63 -22.98 3.49
C THR A 100 3.29 -22.31 4.70
N LEU A 101 2.99 -22.82 5.90
CA LEU A 101 3.67 -22.40 7.14
C LEU A 101 5.17 -22.70 7.13
N HIS A 102 5.64 -23.68 6.35
CA HIS A 102 7.06 -23.97 6.22
C HIS A 102 7.80 -22.90 5.43
N ASP A 103 7.12 -22.28 4.46
CA ASP A 103 7.68 -21.20 3.64
C ASP A 103 7.66 -19.86 4.38
N TYR A 104 6.82 -19.73 5.40
CA TYR A 104 6.62 -18.50 6.15
C TYR A 104 7.92 -18.02 6.80
N ARG A 105 8.33 -16.81 6.42
CA ARG A 105 9.50 -16.13 6.98
C ARG A 105 9.06 -15.18 8.07
N PHE A 106 9.27 -15.53 9.32
CA PHE A 106 8.96 -14.65 10.45
C PHE A 106 9.70 -13.31 10.33
N LYS A 107 8.96 -12.19 10.42
CA LYS A 107 9.52 -10.83 10.50
C LYS A 107 9.10 -10.27 11.87
N HIS A 108 10.04 -9.69 12.62
CA HIS A 108 9.77 -9.09 13.93
C HIS A 108 10.61 -7.82 14.10
N PRO A 109 10.05 -6.78 14.73
CA PRO A 109 8.69 -6.69 15.26
C PRO A 109 7.63 -6.51 14.17
N ASN A 110 6.40 -6.98 14.45
CA ASN A 110 5.25 -6.58 13.65
C ASN A 110 4.86 -5.18 14.13
N TYR A 111 5.47 -4.13 13.58
CA TYR A 111 5.28 -2.76 14.05
C TYR A 111 3.83 -2.29 14.01
N PHE A 112 3.01 -2.86 13.11
CA PHE A 112 1.58 -2.57 13.06
C PHE A 112 0.85 -3.04 14.33
N LYS A 113 1.25 -4.18 14.92
CA LYS A 113 0.68 -4.73 16.16
C LYS A 113 1.43 -4.27 17.41
N ASP A 114 2.75 -4.17 17.33
CA ASP A 114 3.65 -3.86 18.43
C ASP A 114 4.20 -2.43 18.29
N GLN A 115 3.31 -1.44 18.20
CA GLN A 115 3.68 -0.04 17.96
C GLN A 115 4.67 0.54 18.97
N LYS A 116 4.77 -0.04 20.17
CA LYS A 116 5.77 0.31 21.20
C LYS A 116 7.22 0.19 20.75
N TYR A 117 7.51 -0.58 19.70
CA TYR A 117 8.86 -0.72 19.16
C TYR A 117 9.18 0.30 18.07
N ILE A 118 8.19 1.07 17.61
CA ILE A 118 8.39 2.13 16.61
C ILE A 118 9.19 3.25 17.25
N ASN A 119 10.26 3.65 16.58
CA ASN A 119 11.14 4.74 16.99
C ASN A 119 11.46 5.65 15.78
N GLU A 120 12.39 6.58 15.96
CA GLU A 120 12.79 7.55 14.93
C GLU A 120 13.57 6.91 13.77
N GLU A 121 14.17 5.74 13.97
CA GLU A 121 14.91 4.99 12.95
C GLU A 121 13.99 4.07 12.12
N THR A 122 12.74 3.86 12.56
CA THR A 122 11.78 2.99 11.85
C THR A 122 11.35 3.64 10.53
N MET A 123 11.62 2.97 9.41
CA MET A 123 11.38 3.44 8.04
C MET A 123 10.19 2.73 7.38
N LEU A 124 9.81 3.15 6.16
CA LEU A 124 8.65 2.62 5.44
C LEU A 124 8.73 1.09 5.20
N ASP A 125 9.92 0.59 4.85
CA ASP A 125 10.20 -0.81 4.52
C ASP A 125 10.26 -1.75 5.74
N ASP A 126 10.30 -1.17 6.95
CA ASP A 126 10.13 -1.91 8.19
C ASP A 126 8.68 -2.38 8.37
N PHE A 127 7.71 -1.60 7.90
CA PHE A 127 6.30 -1.89 8.06
C PHE A 127 5.80 -2.95 7.07
N TYR A 128 4.88 -3.78 7.55
CA TYR A 128 4.19 -4.75 6.73
C TYR A 128 2.83 -5.10 7.33
N TYR A 129 1.93 -5.58 6.48
CA TYR A 129 0.62 -6.08 6.85
C TYR A 129 0.47 -7.52 6.40
N GLU A 130 -0.10 -8.37 7.26
CA GLU A 130 -0.28 -9.79 6.97
C GLU A 130 -1.75 -10.17 6.99
N ILE A 131 -2.15 -10.93 5.97
CA ILE A 131 -3.45 -11.60 5.90
C ILE A 131 -3.20 -13.09 5.73
N TYR A 132 -4.01 -13.90 6.40
CA TYR A 132 -3.97 -15.35 6.28
C TYR A 132 -5.16 -15.81 5.44
N GLY A 133 -4.87 -16.48 4.33
CA GLY A 133 -5.85 -17.07 3.43
C GLY A 133 -6.16 -18.54 3.77
N HIS A 134 -6.73 -19.24 2.79
CA HIS A 134 -7.00 -20.67 2.89
C HIS A 134 -5.71 -21.48 3.04
N ASN A 135 -5.82 -22.63 3.71
CA ASN A 135 -4.74 -23.59 3.93
C ASN A 135 -3.48 -23.02 4.62
N ASN A 136 -3.66 -22.00 5.47
CA ASN A 136 -2.57 -21.28 6.15
C ASN A 136 -1.58 -20.60 5.17
N CYS A 137 -2.03 -20.27 3.96
CA CYS A 137 -1.28 -19.36 3.08
C CYS A 137 -1.22 -17.98 3.74
N ALA A 138 -0.03 -17.40 3.84
CA ALA A 138 0.15 -16.05 4.37
C ALA A 138 0.53 -15.09 3.24
N PHE A 139 -0.14 -13.95 3.20
CA PHE A 139 0.16 -12.85 2.30
C PHE A 139 0.75 -11.72 3.13
N ARG A 140 1.95 -11.26 2.77
CA ARG A 140 2.57 -10.09 3.40
C ARG A 140 2.67 -8.97 2.38
N ILE A 141 2.10 -7.82 2.74
CA ILE A 141 2.14 -6.61 1.94
C ILE A 141 3.08 -5.62 2.63
N SER A 142 4.03 -5.08 1.88
CA SER A 142 4.86 -3.94 2.28
C SER A 142 5.05 -2.98 1.10
N PHE A 143 5.64 -1.82 1.36
CA PHE A 143 5.84 -0.79 0.34
C PHE A 143 7.28 -0.30 0.35
N THR A 144 7.75 0.19 -0.79
CA THR A 144 9.01 0.91 -0.90
C THR A 144 8.84 2.19 -1.70
N ASN A 145 9.61 3.22 -1.36
CA ASN A 145 9.60 4.50 -2.06
C ASN A 145 10.66 4.47 -3.19
N LEU A 146 10.20 4.62 -4.42
CA LEU A 146 11.03 4.56 -5.62
C LEU A 146 11.80 5.84 -5.93
N SER A 147 11.60 6.91 -5.13
CA SER A 147 12.30 8.19 -5.26
C SER A 147 13.68 8.20 -4.59
N LEU A 148 13.95 7.21 -3.74
CA LEU A 148 15.18 7.11 -2.94
C LEU A 148 16.24 6.18 -3.56
N ASN A 149 15.94 5.60 -4.74
CA ASN A 149 16.80 4.68 -5.50
C ASN A 149 17.31 5.29 -6.80
#